data_AF-A0A2M7FRL6-F1
#
_entry.id   AF-A0A2M7FRL6-F1
#
_cell.length_a   1.000
_cell.length_b   1.000
_cell.length_c   1.000
_cell.angle_alpha   90.00
_cell.angle_beta   90.00
_cell.angle_gamma   90.00
#
_symmetry.space_group_name_H-M   'P 1'
#
loop_
_entity.id
_entity.type
_entity.pdbx_description
1 polymer ?
#
loop_
_entity_poly.entity_id
_entity_poly.type
_entity_poly.pdbx_seq_one_letter_code
_entity_poly.pdbx_strand_id
1 'polypeptide(L)' 'QVSLECYHSHVPPHLMALLEGKDVMVGVIDVASDVVETPEQVADTIGQALQYVPKHRLFPCTNCGMAPMNRNIALA' A
#
# COMPACT_ATOMS: atom_id res chain seq x y z
N GLN A 1 -14.28 4.28 -3.88
CA GLN A 1 -13.03 3.94 -3.17
C GLN A 1 -12.81 2.43 -3.22
N VAL A 2 -11.57 1.98 -3.39
CA VAL A 2 -11.15 0.56 -3.34
C VAL A 2 -9.80 0.50 -2.61
N SER A 3 -9.63 -0.44 -1.69
CA SER A 3 -8.36 -0.67 -0.98
C SER A 3 -7.68 -1.92 -1.51
N LEU A 4 -6.36 -1.86 -1.70
CA LEU A 4 -5.55 -2.93 -2.30
C LEU A 4 -4.34 -3.26 -1.43
N GLU A 5 -4.00 -4.55 -1.40
CA GLU A 5 -2.70 -5.02 -0.91
C GLU A 5 -1.66 -4.89 -2.02
N CYS A 6 -0.57 -4.16 -1.78
CA CYS A 6 0.42 -3.82 -2.82
C CYS A 6 1.85 -4.10 -2.37
N TYR A 7 2.23 -3.69 -1.17
CA TYR A 7 3.56 -3.96 -0.64
C TYR A 7 3.79 -5.47 -0.49
N HIS A 8 4.89 -5.99 -1.04
CA HIS A 8 5.20 -7.42 -1.14
C HIS A 8 4.10 -8.31 -1.78
N SER A 9 3.12 -7.72 -2.47
CA SER A 9 2.12 -8.49 -3.18
C SER A 9 2.67 -8.96 -4.52
N HIS A 10 2.22 -10.14 -4.98
CA HIS A 10 2.53 -10.65 -6.32
C HIS A 10 1.53 -10.15 -7.37
N VAL A 11 0.69 -9.17 -7.01
CA VAL A 11 -0.31 -8.60 -7.91
C VAL A 11 0.39 -7.66 -8.89
N PRO A 12 0.23 -7.86 -10.21
CA PRO A 12 0.82 -6.96 -11.18
C PRO A 12 0.31 -5.51 -11.00
N PRO A 13 1.19 -4.52 -10.75
CA PRO A 13 0.77 -3.15 -10.42
C PRO A 13 -0.08 -2.46 -11.50
N HIS A 14 0.13 -2.81 -12.77
CA HIS A 14 -0.62 -2.25 -13.89
C HIS A 14 -2.13 -2.55 -13.83
N LEU A 15 -2.56 -3.56 -13.05
CA LEU A 15 -3.98 -3.85 -12.85
C LEU A 15 -4.72 -2.74 -12.09
N MET A 16 -4.01 -1.86 -11.36
CA MET A 16 -4.63 -0.69 -10.72
C MET A 16 -5.30 0.25 -11.75
N ALA A 17 -4.84 0.25 -13.00
CA ALA A 17 -5.45 1.04 -14.07
C ALA A 17 -6.91 0.64 -14.37
N LEU A 18 -7.32 -0.59 -14.02
CA LEU A 18 -8.72 -1.04 -14.13
C LEU A 18 -9.67 -0.32 -13.16
N LEU A 19 -9.13 0.38 -12.17
CA LEU A 19 -9.88 1.14 -11.17
C LEU A 19 -10.04 2.62 -11.54
N GLU A 20 -9.88 2.96 -12.82
CA GLU A 20 -10.08 4.32 -13.31
C GLU A 20 -11.38 4.95 -12.78
N GLY A 21 -11.29 6.20 -12.36
CA GLY A 21 -12.44 6.91 -11.80
C GLY A 21 -12.75 6.59 -10.33
N LYS A 22 -11.95 5.77 -9.64
CA LYS A 22 -12.08 5.52 -8.19
C LYS A 22 -10.90 6.11 -7.41
N ASP A 23 -11.13 6.40 -6.13
CA ASP A 23 -10.06 6.58 -5.16
C ASP A 23 -9.47 5.22 -4.80
N VAL A 24 -8.15 5.09 -4.87
CA VAL A 24 -7.41 3.85 -4.63
C VAL A 24 -6.57 4.02 -3.38
N MET A 25 -6.83 3.17 -2.39
CA MET A 25 -6.00 3.06 -1.20
C MET A 25 -4.95 1.98 -1.44
N VAL A 26 -3.68 2.36 -1.36
CA VAL A 26 -2.53 1.51 -1.72
C VAL A 26 -1.84 1.05 -0.45
N GLY A 27 -1.85 -0.26 -0.20
CA GLY A 27 -1.15 -0.86 0.93
C GLY A 27 0.37 -0.72 0.78
N VAL A 28 0.99 0.07 1.66
CA VAL A 28 2.44 0.34 1.69
C VAL A 28 3.14 -0.24 2.93
N ILE A 29 2.38 -0.90 3.80
CA ILE A 29 2.87 -1.57 5.02
C ILE A 29 2.45 -3.04 4.97
N ASP A 30 3.41 -3.94 5.11
CA ASP A 30 3.21 -5.39 5.18
C ASP A 30 2.80 -5.82 6.59
N VAL A 31 1.50 -5.98 6.79
CA VAL A 31 0.96 -6.39 8.10
C VAL A 31 1.16 -7.89 8.39
N ALA A 32 1.74 -8.66 7.46
CA ALA A 32 2.08 -10.07 7.64
C ALA A 32 3.56 -10.29 8.02
N SER A 33 4.31 -9.20 8.24
CA SER A 33 5.74 -9.21 8.59
C SER A 33 5.98 -8.41 9.87
N ASP A 34 6.95 -8.85 10.67
CA ASP A 34 7.45 -8.10 11.85
C ASP A 34 8.57 -7.09 11.48
N VAL A 35 8.98 -7.06 10.20
CA VAL A 35 9.99 -6.13 9.68
C VAL A 35 9.34 -4.79 9.38
N VAL A 36 9.79 -3.73 10.05
CA VAL A 36 9.34 -2.36 9.82
C VAL A 36 9.92 -1.81 8.53
N GLU A 37 9.07 -1.31 7.64
CA GLU A 37 9.48 -0.67 6.40
C GLU A 37 10.21 0.66 6.64
N THR A 38 11.21 0.91 5.80
CA THR A 38 11.88 2.21 5.73
C THR A 38 11.03 3.24 4.98
N PRO A 39 11.21 4.54 5.24
CA PRO A 39 10.55 5.59 4.46
C PRO A 39 10.77 5.47 2.95
N GLU A 40 11.96 5.04 2.54
CA GLU A 40 12.33 4.83 1.14
C GLU A 40 11.50 3.69 0.52
N GLN A 41 11.35 2.56 1.21
CA GLN A 41 10.51 1.43 0.75
C GLN A 41 9.04 1.82 0.60
N VAL A 42 8.52 2.61 1.54
CA VAL A 42 7.17 3.17 1.46
C VAL A 42 7.04 4.10 0.25
N ALA A 43 8.00 5.01 0.07
CA ALA A 43 8.01 5.95 -1.06
C ALA A 43 8.12 5.24 -2.42
N ASP A 44 8.92 4.17 -2.53
CA ASP A 44 9.07 3.38 -3.74
C ASP A 44 7.74 2.73 -4.16
N THR A 45 7.00 2.18 -3.19
CA THR A 45 5.68 1.57 -3.44
C THR A 45 4.66 2.61 -3.88
N ILE A 46 4.65 3.80 -3.26
CA ILE A 46 3.82 4.92 -3.70
C ILE A 46 4.22 5.35 -5.12
N GLY A 47 5.51 5.45 -5.40
CA GLY A 47 6.06 5.81 -6.70
C GLY A 47 5.61 4.86 -7.80
N GLN A 48 5.63 3.54 -7.53
CA GLN A 48 5.15 2.52 -8.44
C GLN A 48 3.64 2.65 -8.70
N ALA A 49 2.83 2.84 -7.66
CA ALA A 49 1.39 3.00 -7.81
C ALA A 49 1.01 4.30 -8.55
N LEU A 50 1.78 5.39 -8.39
CA LEU A 50 1.60 6.65 -9.11
C LEU A 50 1.78 6.53 -10.63
N GLN A 51 2.39 5.44 -11.13
CA GLN A 51 2.47 5.16 -12.56
C GLN A 51 1.11 4.77 -13.16
N TYR A 52 0.16 4.32 -12.33
CA TYR A 52 -1.13 3.77 -12.76
C TYR A 52 -2.34 4.48 -12.14
N VAL A 53 -2.15 5.21 -11.04
CA VAL A 53 -3.21 5.94 -10.32
C VAL A 53 -2.88 7.43 -10.28
N PRO A 54 -3.80 8.33 -10.68
CA PRO A 54 -3.60 9.77 -10.56
C PRO A 54 -3.32 10.19 -9.10
N LYS A 55 -2.34 11.08 -8.90
CA LYS A 55 -1.91 11.54 -7.56
C LYS A 55 -3.05 11.99 -6.64
N HIS A 56 -4.06 12.65 -7.17
CA HIS A 56 -5.21 13.17 -6.39
C HIS A 56 -6.20 12.07 -5.96
N ARG A 57 -6.02 10.83 -6.41
CA ARG A 57 -6.86 9.66 -6.10
C ARG A 57 -6.09 8.54 -5.42
N LEU A 58 -4.80 8.70 -5.20
CA LEU A 58 -3.95 7.72 -4.53
C LEU A 58 -3.84 8.08 -3.05
N PHE A 59 -4.19 7.12 -2.18
CA PHE A 59 -4.11 7.26 -0.74
C PHE A 59 -3.26 6.13 -0.16
N PRO A 60 -2.06 6.40 0.37
CA PRO A 60 -1.27 5.36 1.03
C PRO A 60 -2.01 4.83 2.27
N CYS A 61 -2.03 3.51 2.46
CA CYS A 61 -2.62 2.83 3.61
C CYS A 61 -1.82 1.57 3.99
N THR A 62 -2.29 0.78 4.94
CA THR A 62 -1.72 -0.54 5.24
C THR A 62 -2.31 -1.60 4.30
N ASN A 63 -1.61 -2.72 4.07
CA ASN A 63 -2.15 -3.83 3.28
C ASN A 63 -3.49 -4.32 3.87
N CYS A 64 -3.55 -4.54 5.18
CA CYS A 64 -4.78 -4.92 5.88
C CYS A 64 -4.81 -4.31 7.30
N GLY A 65 -5.70 -4.77 8.17
CA GLY A 65 -5.76 -4.34 9.57
C GLY A 65 -4.56 -4.82 10.38
N MET A 66 -4.07 -3.98 11.29
CA MET A 66 -2.92 -4.28 12.15
C MET A 66 -3.30 -4.93 13.49
N ALA A 67 -4.57 -5.30 13.70
CA ALA A 67 -5.05 -5.86 14.97
C ALA A 67 -4.25 -7.07 15.49
N PRO A 68 -3.73 -7.97 14.62
CA PRO A 68 -2.89 -9.09 15.06
C PRO A 68 -1.43 -8.75 15.36
N MET A 69 -0.94 -7.56 14.98
CA MET A 69 0.48 -7.20 15.09
C MET A 69 0.87 -6.90 16.54
N ASN A 70 2.15 -7.10 16.86
CA ASN A 70 2.70 -6.57 18.11
C ASN A 70 2.59 -5.04 18.12
N ARG A 71 2.08 -4.48 19.23
CA ARG A 71 1.86 -3.04 19.37
C ARG A 71 3.12 -2.20 19.14
N ASN A 72 4.29 -2.67 19.57
CA ASN A 72 5.53 -1.91 19.40
C ASN A 72 5.95 -1.84 17.93
N ILE A 73 5.69 -2.90 17.16
CA ILE A 73 5.97 -2.94 15.73
C ILE A 73 4.99 -2.04 14.98
N ALA A 74 3.70 -2.09 15.33
CA ALA A 74 2.67 -1.27 14.70
C ALA A 74 2.82 0.26 14.96
N LEU A 75 3.66 0.66 15.91
CA LEU A 75 3.93 2.06 16.27
C LEU A 75 5.30 2.56 15.81
N ALA A 76 6.15 1.66 15.29
CA ALA A 76 7.48 2.00 14.79
C ALA A 76 7.40 2.70 13.44
#